data_AF-A0ABD5V5G2-F1
#
_entry.id   AF-A0ABD5V5G2-F1
#
_cell.length_a   1.000
_cell.length_b   1.000
_cell.length_c   1.000
_cell.angle_alpha   90.00
_cell.angle_beta   90.00
_cell.angle_gamma   90.00
#
_symmetry.space_group_name_H-M   'P 1'
#
loop_
_entity.id
_entity.type
_entity.pdbx_description
1 polymer ?
#
loop_
_entity_poly.entity_id
_entity_poly.type
_entity_poly.pdbx_seq_one_letter_code
_entity_poly.pdbx_strand_id
1 'polypeptide(L)' 'MVECPHCDRPLELTVEPATVPVHRDGETTEIEPDAFRCAGCGAVLFATVSRELGER' A
#
# COMPACT_ATOMS: atom_id res chain seq x y z
N MET A 1 12.84 6.84 -0.52
CA MET A 1 11.84 7.85 -0.92
C MET A 1 11.08 7.23 -2.09
N VAL A 2 9.76 7.08 -1.98
CA VAL A 2 8.93 6.51 -3.05
C VAL A 2 8.26 7.67 -3.79
N GLU A 3 8.33 7.65 -5.12
CA GLU A 3 7.81 8.71 -6.00
C GLU A 3 6.48 8.28 -6.62
N CYS A 4 5.59 9.26 -6.85
CA CYS A 4 4.30 9.02 -7.47
C CYS A 4 4.48 8.77 -8.98
N PRO A 5 4.08 7.60 -9.52
CA PRO A 5 4.28 7.27 -10.94
C PRO A 5 3.43 8.12 -11.90
N HIS A 6 2.54 8.97 -11.38
CA HIS A 6 1.68 9.84 -12.18
C HIS A 6 2.26 11.25 -12.35
N CYS A 7 3.05 11.75 -11.38
CA CYS A 7 3.52 13.14 -11.41
C CYS A 7 4.91 13.37 -10.79
N ASP A 8 5.64 12.28 -10.51
CA ASP A 8 7.01 12.26 -9.97
C ASP A 8 7.20 13.05 -8.66
N ARG A 9 6.11 13.32 -7.94
CA ARG A 9 6.14 13.97 -6.61
C ARG A 9 6.22 12.91 -5.50
N PRO A 10 6.78 13.27 -4.33
CA PRO A 10 6.86 12.33 -3.20
C PRO A 10 5.50 11.76 -2.77
N LEU A 11 5.52 10.51 -2.34
CA LEU A 11 4.41 9.85 -1.68
C LEU A 11 4.57 9.91 -0.17
N GLU A 12 3.46 10.19 0.51
CA GLU A 12 3.38 10.21 1.97
C GLU A 12 2.55 9.02 2.44
N LEU A 13 3.02 8.28 3.45
CA LEU A 13 2.23 7.23 4.09
C LEU A 13 1.09 7.91 4.84
N THR A 14 -0.15 7.60 4.46
CA THR A 14 -1.32 8.34 4.95
C THR A 14 -2.13 7.62 6.01
N VAL A 15 -1.92 6.33 6.20
CA VAL A 15 -2.76 5.51 7.08
C VAL A 15 -1.94 4.36 7.63
N GLU A 16 -2.11 4.09 8.92
CA GLU A 16 -1.76 2.79 9.47
C GLU A 16 -2.57 1.73 8.72
N PRO A 17 -1.95 0.63 8.31
CA PRO A 17 -2.57 -0.35 7.44
C PRO A 17 -3.80 -0.94 8.13
N ALA A 18 -4.95 -0.86 7.47
CA ALA A 18 -6.18 -1.48 7.92
C ALA A 18 -6.31 -2.87 7.30
N THR A 19 -6.74 -3.85 8.09
CA THR A 19 -7.03 -5.20 7.60
C THR A 19 -8.17 -5.14 6.58
N VAL A 20 -7.93 -5.64 5.37
CA VAL A 20 -8.93 -5.73 4.29
C VAL A 20 -9.07 -7.17 3.79
N PRO A 21 -10.30 -7.67 3.58
CA PRO A 21 -10.53 -9.00 3.01
C PRO A 21 -10.33 -8.99 1.49
N VAL A 22 -9.64 -10.00 0.99
CA VAL A 22 -9.41 -10.25 -0.44
C VAL A 22 -10.02 -11.60 -0.80
N HIS A 23 -10.92 -11.58 -1.79
CA HIS A 23 -11.57 -12.78 -2.30
C HIS A 23 -10.89 -13.23 -3.59
N ARG A 24 -10.35 -14.45 -3.63
CA ARG A 24 -9.69 -15.03 -4.80
C ARG A 24 -9.94 -16.52 -4.86
N ASP A 25 -10.32 -17.04 -6.03
CA ASP A 25 -10.47 -18.48 -6.29
C ASP A 25 -11.38 -19.22 -5.29
N GLY A 26 -12.38 -18.52 -4.73
CA GLY A 26 -13.31 -19.06 -3.72
C GLY A 26 -12.81 -18.97 -2.28
N GLU A 27 -11.59 -18.49 -2.06
CA GLU A 27 -10.99 -18.27 -0.75
C GLU A 27 -11.05 -16.80 -0.34
N THR A 28 -11.09 -16.54 0.97
CA THR A 28 -11.01 -15.20 1.55
C THR A 28 -9.80 -15.12 2.46
N THR A 29 -8.91 -14.17 2.17
CA THR A 29 -7.70 -13.90 2.96
C THR A 29 -7.71 -12.45 3.40
N GLU A 30 -7.25 -12.19 4.62
CA GLU A 30 -7.07 -10.83 5.13
C GLU A 30 -5.64 -10.35 4.83
N ILE A 31 -5.52 -9.12 4.34
CA ILE A 31 -4.22 -8.46 4.10
C ILE A 31 -4.19 -7.09 4.79
N GLU A 32 -2.98 -6.61 5.08
CA GLU A 32 -2.74 -5.29 5.65
C GLU A 32 -1.91 -4.45 4.67
N PRO A 33 -2.53 -3.78 3.69
CA PRO A 33 -1.81 -2.96 2.72
C PRO A 33 -1.48 -1.58 3.32
N ASP A 34 -0.27 -1.10 3.05
CA ASP A 34 0.07 0.29 3.31
C ASP A 34 -0.55 1.16 2.22
N ALA A 35 -1.10 2.31 2.62
CA ALA A 35 -1.70 3.27 1.71
C ALA A 35 -0.92 4.59 1.69
N PHE A 36 -0.46 4.95 0.50
CA PHE A 36 0.33 6.13 0.22
C PHE A 36 -0.50 7.15 -0.56
N ARG A 37 -0.42 8.42 -0.18
CA ARG A 37 -1.04 9.52 -0.92
C ARG A 37 0.01 10.43 -1.51
N CYS A 38 -0.18 10.82 -2.76
CA CYS A 38 0.63 11.84 -3.40
C CYS A 38 0.17 13.25 -3.00
N ALA A 39 1.07 14.06 -2.47
CA ALA A 39 0.81 15.46 -2.14
C ALA A 39 0.58 16.34 -3.39
N GLY A 40 1.09 15.93 -4.55
CA GLY A 40 1.02 16.71 -5.79
C GLY A 40 -0.32 16.55 -6.53
N CYS A 41 -0.70 15.31 -6.83
CA CYS A 41 -1.90 15.02 -7.64
C CYS A 41 -3.03 14.33 -6.87
N GLY A 42 -2.82 13.99 -5.60
CA GLY A 42 -3.82 13.32 -4.76
C GLY A 42 -4.00 11.82 -5.04
N ALA A 43 -3.19 11.23 -5.93
CA ALA A 43 -3.24 9.79 -6.21
C ALA A 43 -3.02 8.97 -4.93
N VAL A 44 -3.72 7.83 -4.83
CA VAL A 44 -3.59 6.87 -3.74
C VAL A 44 -3.02 5.57 -4.29
N LEU A 45 -1.98 5.05 -3.64
CA LEU A 45 -1.32 3.79 -3.98
C LEU A 45 -1.41 2.84 -2.80
N PHE A 46 -1.84 1.62 -3.08
CA PHE A 46 -1.84 0.53 -2.12
C PHE A 46 -0.64 -0.35 -2.40
N ALA A 47 0.21 -0.56 -1.40
CA ALA A 47 1.32 -1.49 -1.48
C ALA A 47 1.13 -2.60 -0.45
N THR A 48 1.06 -3.83 -0.93
CA THR A 48 1.24 -5.01 -0.08
C THR A 48 2.74 -5.21 0.10
N VAL A 49 3.34 -4.59 1.11
CA VAL A 49 4.70 -4.94 1.49
C VAL A 49 4.67 -6.33 2.13
N SER A 50 5.33 -7.31 1.51
CA SER A 50 5.67 -8.55 2.22
C SER A 50 6.54 -8.16 3.41
N ARG A 51 5.96 -8.14 4.61
CA ARG A 51 6.73 -7.97 5.86
C ARG A 51 7.64 -9.16 6.17
N GLU A 52 7.67 -10.19 5.32
CA GLU A 52 8.51 -11.40 5.44
C GLU A 52 10.00 -11.22 5.11
N LEU A 53 10.56 -10.02 5.24
CA LEU A 53 12.01 -9.80 5.12
C LEU A 53 12.56 -9.16 6.38
N GLY A 54 12.47 -9.89 7.49
CA GLY A 54 12.94 -9.42 8.80
C GLY A 54 13.30 -10.48 9.84
N GLU A 55 13.27 -11.78 9.51
CA GLU A 55 13.77 -12.84 10.40
C GLU A 55 14.92 -13.59 9.70
N ARG A 56 16.10 -12.98 9.65
CA ARG A 56 17.38 -13.67 9.48
C ARG A 56 18.44 -13.04 10.35
#